data_AF-K1RW79-F1
#
_entry.id   AF-K1RW79-F1
#
_cell.length_a   1.000
_cell.length_b   1.000
_cell.length_c   1.000
_cell.angle_alpha   90.00
_cell.angle_beta   90.00
_cell.angle_gamma   90.00
#
_symmetry.space_group_name_H-M   'P 1'
#
loop_
_entity.id
_entity.type
_entity.pdbx_description
1 polymer ?
#
loop_
_entity_poly.entity_id
_entity_poly.type
_entity_poly.pdbx_seq_one_letter_code
_entity_poly.pdbx_strand_id
1 'polypeptide(L)' 'MLRSLHVKNLALIRETEVEFGEGLNILTGETGAGKSLLIGSVNLALGGKFEKD' A
#
# COMPACT_ATOMS: atom_id res chain seq x y z
N MET A 1 -11.75 5.36 -9.46
CA MET A 1 -11.52 5.49 -7.99
C MET A 1 -10.97 4.18 -7.50
N LEU A 2 -9.90 4.20 -6.69
CA LEU A 2 -9.34 2.97 -6.09
C LEU A 2 -10.39 2.41 -5.11
N ARG A 3 -10.76 1.14 -5.26
CA ARG A 3 -11.78 0.47 -4.41
C ARG A 3 -11.14 -0.43 -3.38
N SER A 4 -10.22 -1.27 -3.84
CA SER A 4 -9.41 -2.13 -2.98
C SER A 4 -7.99 -2.25 -3.53
N LEU A 5 -7.07 -2.63 -2.66
CA LEU A 5 -5.69 -2.98 -2.97
C LEU A 5 -5.38 -4.32 -2.28
N HIS A 6 -5.13 -5.35 -3.08
CA HIS A 6 -4.60 -6.62 -2.61
C HIS A 6 -3.10 -6.66 -2.88
N VAL A 7 -2.30 -6.81 -1.83
CA VAL A 7 -0.84 -6.89 -1.91
C VAL A 7 -0.41 -8.26 -1.43
N LYS A 8 0.39 -8.95 -2.25
CA LYS A 8 0.89 -10.29 -1.96
C LYS A 8 2.37 -10.39 -2.28
N ASN A 9 3.14 -10.97 -1.37
CA ASN A 9 4.58 -11.22 -1.52
C ASN A 9 5.38 -9.97 -1.92
N LEU A 10 5.14 -8.83 -1.27
CA LEU A 10 5.84 -7.57 -1.56
C LEU A 10 6.62 -7.09 -0.32
N ALA A 11 7.95 -7.02 -0.44
CA ALA A 11 8.84 -6.68 0.66
C ALA A 11 8.53 -7.52 1.93
N LEU A 12 8.17 -6.88 3.04
CA LEU A 12 7.81 -7.55 4.30
C LEU A 12 6.33 -7.99 4.35
N ILE A 13 5.51 -7.58 3.37
CA ILE A 13 4.09 -7.92 3.31
C ILE A 13 3.94 -9.31 2.69
N ARG A 14 3.46 -10.27 3.48
CA ARG A 14 3.08 -11.61 2.99
C ARG A 14 1.78 -11.54 2.19
N GLU A 15 0.73 -11.02 2.81
CA GLU A 15 -0.57 -10.82 2.19
C GLU A 15 -1.33 -9.77 3.00
N THR A 16 -1.90 -8.77 2.34
CA THR A 16 -2.83 -7.81 2.96
C THR A 16 -3.84 -7.33 1.94
N GLU A 17 -5.03 -7.00 2.42
CA GLU A 17 -6.12 -6.42 1.63
C GLU A 17 -6.58 -5.13 2.31
N VAL A 18 -6.73 -4.08 1.51
CA VAL A 18 -7.15 -2.75 1.99
C VAL A 18 -8.30 -2.26 1.12
N GLU A 19 -9.41 -1.92 1.76
CA GLU A 19 -10.53 -1.24 1.11
C GLU A 19 -10.41 0.27 1.28
N PHE A 20 -10.74 1.02 0.22
CA PHE A 20 -10.67 2.48 0.21
C PHE A 20 -12.06 3.09 0.19
N GLY A 21 -12.27 4.05 1.09
CA GLY A 21 -13.45 4.89 1.13
C GLY A 21 -13.38 6.05 0.15
N GLU A 22 -14.48 6.78 0.01
CA GLU A 22 -14.54 8.02 -0.76
C GLU A 22 -13.77 9.15 -0.05
N GLY A 23 -13.24 10.08 -0.84
CA GLY A 23 -12.53 11.25 -0.32
C GLY A 23 -11.16 10.91 0.29
N LEU A 24 -10.92 11.37 1.52
CA LEU A 24 -9.63 11.27 2.19
C LEU A 24 -9.51 9.97 2.99
N ASN A 25 -8.56 9.13 2.60
CA ASN A 25 -8.19 7.93 3.35
C ASN A 25 -6.91 8.25 4.15
N ILE A 26 -6.97 8.12 5.49
CA ILE A 26 -5.84 8.41 6.38
C ILE A 26 -5.20 7.10 6.85
N LEU A 27 -3.92 6.91 6.54
CA LEU A 27 -3.14 5.75 6.99
C LEU A 27 -2.30 6.12 8.22
N THR A 28 -2.61 5.51 9.37
CA THR A 28 -1.93 5.75 10.64
C THR A 28 -1.22 4.49 11.15
N GLY A 29 -0.43 4.63 12.22
CA GLY A 29 0.31 3.54 12.85
C GLY A 29 1.70 3.95 13.28
N GLU A 30 2.41 3.06 13.97
CA GLU A 30 3.76 3.29 14.48
C GLU A 30 4.84 3.21 13.38
N THR A 31 6.06 3.62 13.70
CA THR A 31 7.22 3.43 12.81
C THR A 31 7.44 1.93 12.59
N GLY A 32 7.67 1.52 11.33
CA GLY A 32 7.83 0.10 10.99
C GLY A 32 6.53 -0.66 10.76
N ALA A 33 5.36 -0.07 10.99
CA ALA A 33 4.05 -0.73 10.76
C ALA A 33 3.71 -1.00 9.27
N GLY A 34 4.63 -0.74 8.32
CA GLY A 34 4.43 -1.04 6.90
C GLY A 34 3.68 0.02 6.10
N LYS A 35 3.42 1.21 6.65
CA LYS A 35 2.68 2.29 5.97
C LYS A 35 3.29 2.69 4.62
N SER A 36 4.61 2.92 4.57
CA SER A 36 5.30 3.29 3.33
C SER A 36 5.29 2.17 2.28
N LEU A 37 5.29 0.90 2.71
CA LEU A 37 5.15 -0.24 1.81
C LEU A 37 3.77 -0.27 1.17
N LEU A 38 2.71 0.02 1.93
CA LEU A 38 1.35 0.10 1.39
C LEU A 38 1.21 1.23 0.37
N ILE A 39 1.76 2.42 0.67
CA ILE A 39 1.80 3.55 -0.27
C ILE A 39 2.62 3.20 -1.53
N GLY A 40 3.78 2.56 -1.35
CA GLY A 40 4.58 2.05 -2.46
C GLY A 40 3.79 1.07 -3.34
N SER A 41 3.00 0.18 -2.72
CA SER A 41 2.15 -0.78 -3.43
C SER A 41 1.10 -0.10 -4.31
N VAL A 42 0.50 1.00 -3.84
CA VAL A 42 -0.42 1.82 -4.65
C VAL A 42 0.31 2.39 -5.86
N ASN A 43 1.50 2.97 -5.67
CA ASN A 43 2.30 3.50 -6.77
C ASN A 43 2.67 2.41 -7.80
N LEU A 44 3.03 1.21 -7.35
CA LEU A 44 3.31 0.08 -8.25
C LEU A 44 2.09 -0.35 -9.04
N ALA A 45 0.92 -0.43 -8.40
CA ALA A 45 -0.33 -0.78 -9.07
C ALA A 45 -0.70 0.22 -10.18
N LEU A 46 -0.25 1.48 -10.05
CA LEU A 46 -0.44 2.53 -11.04
C LEU A 46 0.67 2.58 -12.12
N GLY A 47 1.58 1.61 -12.14
CA GLY A 47 2.68 1.52 -13.12
C GLY A 47 3.94 2.30 -12.73
N GLY A 48 4.02 2.78 -11.49
CA GLY A 48 5.23 3.36 -10.92
C GLY A 48 6.36 2.34 -10.79
N LYS A 49 7.59 2.84 -10.73
CA LYS A 49 8.77 1.99 -10.46
C LYS A 49 8.86 1.72 -8.96
N PHE A 50 9.27 0.49 -8.62
CA PHE A 50 9.71 0.19 -7.26
C PHE A 50 11.18 0.58 -7.14
N GLU A 51 11.49 1.58 -6.32
CA GLU A 51 12.85 1.80 -5.86
C GLU A 51 13.07 1.00 -4.59
N LYS A 52 14.06 0.10 -4.66
CA LYS A 52 14.52 -0.68 -3.53
C LYS A 52 15.69 0.09 -2.93
N ASP A 53 15.39 1.07 -2.09
CA ASP A 53 16.38 1.60 -1.14
C ASP A 53 16.62 0.60 -0.01
#